data_AF-Q56GW0-F1
#
_entry.id   AF-Q56GW0-F1
#
_cell.length_a   1.000
_cell.length_b   1.000
_cell.length_c   1.000
_cell.angle_alpha   90.00
_cell.angle_beta   90.00
_cell.angle_gamma   90.00
#
_symmetry.space_group_name_H-M   'P 1'
#
loop_
_entity.id
_entity.type
_entity.pdbx_description
1 polymer ?
#
loop_
_entity_poly.entity_id
_entity_poly.type
_entity_poly.pdbx_seq_one_letter_code
_entity_poly.pdbx_strand_id
1 'polypeptide(L)' 'MVVPAVKRNIVKKRTKRFIRHQSERYVKVKPSWRKPKGIDNRVRRRFKGQYLMPSIGYGSNAKT' A
#
# COMPACT_ATOMS: atom_id res chain seq x y z
N MET A 1 14.34 28.04 -15.14
CA MET A 1 13.72 27.05 -14.25
C MET A 1 14.61 26.88 -13.03
N VAL A 2 14.09 27.08 -11.81
CA VAL A 2 14.87 26.89 -10.58
C VAL A 2 15.00 25.39 -10.32
N VAL A 3 16.24 24.90 -10.12
CA VAL A 3 16.53 23.49 -9.82
C VAL A 3 16.95 23.41 -8.34
N PRO A 4 16.48 22.43 -7.56
CA PRO A 4 16.88 22.27 -6.17
C PRO A 4 18.39 21.98 -6.05
N ALA A 5 19.03 22.57 -5.03
CA ALA A 5 20.46 22.46 -4.78
C ALA A 5 20.92 21.02 -4.45
N VAL A 6 20.06 20.20 -3.84
CA VAL A 6 20.38 18.81 -3.50
C VAL A 6 19.40 17.87 -4.19
N LYS A 7 19.89 17.07 -5.12
CA LYS A 7 19.14 15.97 -5.74
C LYS A 7 19.38 14.69 -4.94
N ARG A 8 18.40 14.27 -4.14
CA ARG A 8 18.43 12.97 -3.47
C ARG A 8 17.71 11.92 -4.32
N ASN A 9 18.28 10.73 -4.44
CA ASN A 9 17.62 9.63 -5.13
C ASN A 9 16.42 9.13 -4.31
N ILE A 10 15.21 9.33 -4.83
CA ILE A 10 13.97 8.94 -4.16
C ILE A 10 13.71 7.46 -4.39
N VAL A 11 14.04 6.63 -3.40
CA VAL A 11 13.72 5.19 -3.44
C VAL A 11 12.28 4.97 -2.96
N LYS A 12 11.40 4.50 -3.84
CA LYS A 12 10.04 4.10 -3.50
C LYS A 12 10.00 2.61 -3.17
N LYS A 13 9.79 2.27 -1.89
CA LYS A 13 9.70 0.87 -1.42
C LYS A 13 8.55 0.08 -2.04
N ARG A 14 7.48 0.77 -2.43
CA ARG A 14 6.34 0.19 -3.12
C ARG A 14 5.69 1.26 -3.99
N THR A 15 5.48 0.94 -5.26
CA THR A 15 4.78 1.80 -6.22
C THR A 15 3.29 1.44 -6.33
N LYS A 16 2.95 0.16 -6.20
CA LYS A 16 1.56 -0.33 -6.23
C LYS A 16 0.76 0.20 -5.05
N ARG A 17 -0.43 0.75 -5.32
CA ARG A 17 -1.38 1.19 -4.29
C ARG A 17 -1.82 0.01 -3.40
N PHE A 18 -2.15 0.33 -2.15
CA PHE A 18 -2.84 -0.61 -1.27
C PHE A 18 -4.32 -0.58 -1.59
N ILE A 19 -4.81 -1.63 -2.25
CA ILE A 19 -6.21 -1.75 -2.64
C ILE A 19 -7.01 -2.54 -1.61
N ARG A 20 -8.30 -2.21 -1.47
CA ARG A 20 -9.22 -2.98 -0.63
C ARG A 20 -9.42 -4.38 -1.22
N HIS A 21 -9.39 -5.39 -0.37
CA HIS A 21 -9.69 -6.77 -0.75
C HIS A 21 -11.04 -6.88 -1.49
N GLN A 22 -11.06 -7.56 -2.65
CA GLN A 22 -12.23 -7.77 -3.53
C GLN A 22 -12.80 -6.50 -4.18
N SER A 23 -12.08 -5.37 -4.17
CA SER A 23 -12.51 -4.16 -4.89
C SER A 23 -12.47 -4.32 -6.41
N GLU A 24 -11.64 -5.23 -6.90
CA GLU A 24 -11.54 -5.62 -8.31
C GLU A 24 -12.75 -6.43 -8.80
N ARG A 25 -13.45 -7.12 -7.90
CA ARG A 25 -14.59 -7.99 -8.24
C ARG A 25 -15.93 -7.28 -8.11
N TYR A 26 -16.05 -6.35 -7.17
CA TYR A 26 -17.32 -5.71 -6.84
C TYR A 26 -17.24 -4.20 -7.02
N VAL A 27 -18.03 -3.65 -7.95
CA VAL A 27 -18.11 -2.20 -8.24
C VAL A 27 -18.49 -1.39 -6.99
N LYS A 28 -19.34 -1.93 -6.13
CA LYS A 28 -19.75 -1.31 -4.85
C LYS A 28 -18.60 -1.17 -3.83
N VAL A 29 -17.53 -1.95 -3.97
CA VAL A 29 -16.38 -1.94 -3.06
C VAL A 29 -15.31 -1.02 -3.63
N LYS A 30 -15.25 0.22 -3.14
CA LYS A 30 -14.21 1.18 -3.53
C LYS A 30 -12.79 0.63 -3.26
N PRO A 31 -11.81 0.94 -4.13
CA PRO A 31 -10.45 0.43 -4.02
C PRO A 31 -9.63 1.05 -2.89
N SER A 32 -10.15 2.08 -2.20
CA SER A 32 -9.44 2.72 -1.07
C SER A 32 -9.23 1.74 0.09
N TRP A 33 -7.99 1.68 0.60
CA TRP A 33 -7.61 0.75 1.64
C TRP A 33 -8.51 0.82 2.88
N ARG A 34 -8.93 -0.35 3.37
CA ARG A 34 -9.63 -0.52 4.66
C ARG A 34 -9.10 -1.78 5.33
N LYS A 35 -8.84 -1.71 6.64
CA LYS A 35 -8.34 -2.85 7.41
C LYS A 35 -9.43 -3.94 7.51
N PRO A 36 -9.18 -5.17 7.03
CA PRO A 36 -10.15 -6.27 7.12
C PRO A 36 -10.35 -6.69 8.60
N LYS A 37 -11.60 -6.85 9.01
CA LYS A 37 -11.98 -7.21 10.39
C LYS A 37 -12.40 -8.69 10.56
N GLY A 38 -12.95 -9.31 9.51
CA GLY A 38 -13.55 -10.65 9.57
C GLY A 38 -12.56 -11.76 9.92
N ILE A 39 -13.00 -12.74 10.72
CA ILE A 39 -12.11 -13.72 11.34
C ILE A 39 -11.41 -14.63 10.31
N ASP A 40 -12.13 -15.03 9.27
CA ASP A 40 -11.63 -15.93 8.23
C ASP A 40 -10.93 -15.22 7.07
N ASN A 41 -10.81 -13.90 7.14
CA ASN A 41 -10.24 -13.13 6.04
C ASN A 41 -8.75 -13.46 5.83
N ARG A 42 -8.40 -13.91 4.61
CA ARG A 42 -7.04 -14.33 4.25
C ARG A 42 -6.01 -13.19 4.29
N VAL A 43 -6.41 -11.97 3.92
CA VAL A 43 -5.54 -10.78 4.03
C VAL A 43 -5.25 -10.45 5.49
N ARG A 44 -6.26 -10.52 6.36
CA ARG A 44 -6.10 -10.31 7.81
C ARG A 44 -5.13 -11.32 8.43
N ARG A 45 -5.25 -12.59 8.04
CA ARG A 45 -4.41 -13.71 8.48
C ARG A 45 -3.04 -13.77 7.78
N ARG A 46 -2.73 -12.84 6.86
CA ARG A 46 -1.44 -12.72 6.15
C ARG A 46 -1.02 -13.98 5.37
N PHE A 47 -1.97 -14.66 4.74
CA PHE A 47 -1.63 -15.80 3.86
C PHE A 47 -0.72 -15.38 2.70
N LYS A 48 0.22 -16.26 2.33
CA LYS A 48 1.10 -16.08 1.16
C LYS A 48 0.30 -15.89 -0.13
N GLY A 49 0.78 -15.02 -1.00
CA GLY A 49 0.16 -14.73 -2.31
C GLY A 49 -1.07 -13.81 -2.24
N GLN A 50 -1.40 -13.28 -1.07
CA GLN A 50 -2.53 -12.37 -0.89
C GLN A 50 -2.10 -10.91 -0.79
N TYR A 51 -3.07 -9.99 -0.90
CA TYR A 51 -2.79 -8.55 -0.82
C TYR A 51 -2.02 -8.18 0.45
N LEU A 52 -0.98 -7.38 0.29
CA LEU A 52 -0.18 -6.87 1.39
C LEU A 52 -0.91 -5.73 2.11
N MET A 53 -0.77 -5.66 3.43
CA MET A 53 -1.34 -4.59 4.25
C MET A 53 -0.36 -3.42 4.39
N PRO A 54 -0.84 -2.17 4.47
CA PRO A 54 -0.01 -1.04 4.87
C PRO A 54 0.58 -1.26 6.26
N SER A 55 1.85 -0.93 6.41
CA SER A 55 2.60 -0.95 7.65
C SER A 55 3.71 0.09 7.60
N ILE A 56 4.28 0.42 8.77
CA ILE A 56 5.37 1.40 8.92
C ILE A 56 6.58 1.04 8.04
N GLY A 57 6.82 -0.26 7.79
CA GLY A 57 7.93 -0.73 6.95
C GLY A 57 7.92 -0.20 5.52
N TYR A 58 6.75 0.19 4.99
CA TYR A 58 6.61 0.79 3.66
C TYR A 58 6.91 2.29 3.62
N GLY A 59 7.14 2.95 4.76
CA GLY A 59 7.51 4.37 4.81
C GLY A 59 8.83 4.63 4.09
N SER A 60 8.87 5.66 3.25
CA SER A 60 10.10 6.14 2.59
C SER A 60 11.04 6.81 3.58
N ASN A 61 12.30 7.02 3.17
CA ASN A 61 13.28 7.74 4.00
C ASN A 61 12.79 9.18 4.23
N ALA A 62 12.81 9.64 5.48
CA ALA A 62 12.32 10.96 5.87
C ALA A 62 13.07 12.11 5.16
N LYS A 63 14.31 11.88 4.73
CA LYS A 63 15.13 12.89 4.04
C LYS A 63 14.95 12.88 2.51
N THR A 64 14.13 12.00 1.95
CA THR A 64 13.88 11.84 0.50
C THR A 64 12.41 12.00 0.15
#